data_AF-A0A948TJN5-F1
#
_entry.id   AF-A0A948TJN5-F1
#
_cell.length_a   1.000
_cell.length_b   1.000
_cell.length_c   1.000
_cell.angle_alpha   90.00
_cell.angle_beta   90.00
_cell.angle_gamma   90.00
#
_symmetry.space_group_name_H-M   'P 1'
#
loop_
_entity.id
_entity.type
_entity.pdbx_description
1 polymer ?
#
loop_
_entity_poly.entity_id
_entity_poly.type
_entity_poly.pdbx_seq_one_letter_code
_entity_poly.pdbx_strand_id
1 'polypeptide(L)' 'MEKKSDLLRLVEDAGDDLVSELYSDEAVSKRIDDFHASHEDPTLDEEYSFLIAEARDFSEQLMYRILEKLDDAGYLNKKI' A
#
# COMPACT_ATOMS: atom_id res chain seq x y z
N MET A 1 -26.71 -7.41 -4.69
CA MET A 1 -25.78 -6.89 -5.71
C MET A 1 -25.10 -5.61 -5.22
N GLU A 2 -25.84 -4.70 -4.56
CA GLU A 2 -25.32 -3.48 -3.90
C GLU A 2 -24.14 -3.73 -2.96
N LYS A 3 -24.25 -4.66 -1.99
CA LYS A 3 -23.17 -4.92 -1.01
C LYS A 3 -21.80 -5.29 -1.61
N LYS A 4 -21.77 -5.94 -2.79
CA LYS A 4 -20.50 -6.28 -3.46
C LYS A 4 -19.88 -5.05 -4.11
N SER A 5 -20.73 -4.16 -4.65
CA SER A 5 -20.29 -2.90 -5.24
C SER A 5 -19.73 -1.95 -4.18
N ASP A 6 -20.34 -1.92 -3.00
CA ASP A 6 -19.89 -1.07 -1.89
C ASP A 6 -18.53 -1.52 -1.33
N LEU A 7 -18.32 -2.84 -1.21
CA LEU A 7 -17.03 -3.40 -0.77
C LEU A 7 -15.91 -3.15 -1.79
N LEU A 8 -16.21 -3.28 -3.09
CA LEU A 8 -15.23 -2.98 -4.14
C LEU A 8 -14.82 -1.51 -4.10
N ARG A 9 -15.80 -0.59 -4.01
CA ARG A 9 -15.53 0.84 -3.89
C ARG A 9 -14.67 1.16 -2.67
N LEU A 10 -14.92 0.53 -1.53
CA LEU A 10 -14.12 0.74 -0.32
C LEU A 10 -12.66 0.31 -0.50
N VAL A 11 -12.44 -0.81 -1.20
CA VAL A 11 -11.08 -1.28 -1.54
C VAL A 11 -10.40 -0.34 -2.54
N GLU A 12 -11.13 0.13 -3.55
CA GLU A 12 -10.63 1.12 -4.52
C GLU A 12 -10.27 2.44 -3.83
N ASP A 13 -11.18 3.00 -3.02
CA ASP A 13 -10.96 4.21 -2.24
C ASP A 13 -9.73 4.07 -1.33
N ALA A 14 -9.52 2.92 -0.67
CA ALA A 14 -8.34 2.66 0.14
C ALA A 14 -7.04 2.63 -0.67
N GLY A 15 -7.08 2.09 -1.88
CA GLY A 15 -5.94 2.08 -2.80
C GLY A 15 -5.59 3.47 -3.28
N ASP A 16 -6.59 4.24 -3.71
CA ASP A 16 -6.41 5.60 -4.21
C ASP A 16 -5.88 6.53 -3.11
N ASP A 17 -6.45 6.45 -1.90
CA ASP A 17 -5.97 7.20 -0.73
C ASP A 17 -4.49 6.88 -0.45
N LEU A 18 -4.13 5.58 -0.38
CA LEU A 18 -2.76 5.15 -0.10
C LEU A 18 -1.77 5.62 -1.18
N VAL A 19 -2.14 5.49 -2.45
CA VAL A 19 -1.31 5.94 -3.57
C VAL A 19 -1.10 7.45 -3.51
N SER A 20 -2.17 8.21 -3.33
CA SER A 20 -2.09 9.68 -3.28
C SER A 20 -1.25 10.19 -2.12
N GLU A 21 -1.28 9.51 -0.97
CA GLU A 21 -0.58 9.94 0.24
C GLU A 21 0.89 9.49 0.28
N LEU A 22 1.19 8.26 -0.11
CA LEU A 22 2.49 7.62 0.19
C LEU A 22 3.19 7.03 -1.04
N TYR A 23 2.47 6.74 -2.12
CA TYR A 23 3.02 6.10 -3.32
C TYR A 23 2.76 6.91 -4.59
N SER A 24 2.78 8.25 -4.47
CA SER A 24 2.83 9.11 -5.64
C SER A 24 4.12 8.86 -6.42
N ASP A 25 4.11 9.16 -7.72
CA ASP A 25 5.29 8.98 -8.58
C ASP A 25 6.54 9.67 -7.99
N GLU A 26 6.36 10.86 -7.41
CA GLU A 26 7.44 11.62 -6.75
C GLU A 26 7.96 10.88 -5.50
N ALA A 27 7.07 10.36 -4.65
CA ALA A 27 7.46 9.63 -3.45
C ALA A 27 8.17 8.31 -3.77
N VAL A 28 7.69 7.57 -4.78
CA VAL A 28 8.32 6.34 -5.26
C VAL A 28 9.69 6.63 -5.87
N SER A 29 9.80 7.63 -6.75
CA SER A 29 11.08 8.04 -7.32
C SER A 29 12.08 8.42 -6.24
N LYS A 30 11.64 9.19 -5.24
CA LYS A 30 12.48 9.59 -4.12
C LYS A 30 13.00 8.38 -3.33
N ARG A 31 12.18 7.37 -3.07
CA ARG A 31 12.63 6.16 -2.35
C ARG A 31 13.66 5.36 -3.15
N ILE A 32 13.50 5.28 -4.47
CA ILE A 32 14.47 4.65 -5.36
C ILE A 32 15.80 5.44 -5.33
N ASP A 33 15.73 6.76 -5.43
CA ASP A 33 16.91 7.63 -5.38
C ASP A 33 17.63 7.52 -4.03
N ASP A 34 16.89 7.52 -2.91
CA ASP A 34 17.43 7.35 -1.56
C ASP A 34 18.06 5.95 -1.38
N PHE A 35 17.51 4.91 -2.02
CA PHE A 35 18.11 3.57 -2.04
C PHE A 35 19.45 3.56 -2.80
N HIS A 36 19.50 4.12 -4.02
CA HIS A 36 20.74 4.21 -4.80
C HIS A 36 21.78 5.15 -4.18
N ALA A 37 21.35 6.16 -3.42
CA ALA A 37 22.26 7.02 -2.67
C ALA A 37 22.89 6.32 -1.45
N SER A 38 22.22 5.30 -0.91
CA SER A 38 22.69 4.52 0.25
C SER A 38 23.39 3.21 -0.11
N HIS A 39 23.29 2.77 -1.37
CA HIS A 39 23.93 1.57 -1.90
C HIS A 39 24.69 1.95 -3.18
N GLU A 40 26.01 2.11 -3.07
CA GLU A 40 26.87 2.38 -4.21
C GLU A 40 26.93 1.14 -5.11
N ASP A 41 26.53 1.28 -6.38
CA ASP A 41 26.46 0.22 -7.39
C ASP A 41 25.73 -1.06 -6.89
N PRO A 42 24.42 -0.99 -6.58
CA PRO A 42 23.69 -2.13 -6.05
C PRO A 42 23.67 -3.27 -7.07
N THR A 43 23.78 -4.49 -6.56
CA THR A 43 23.57 -5.68 -7.37
C THR A 43 22.10 -5.80 -7.75
N LEU A 44 21.83 -6.53 -8.84
CA LEU A 44 20.47 -6.81 -9.28
C LEU A 44 19.62 -7.49 -8.17
N ASP A 45 20.23 -8.36 -7.36
CA ASP A 45 19.57 -9.02 -6.24
C ASP A 45 19.19 -8.04 -5.13
N GLU A 46 20.01 -7.02 -4.87
CA GLU A 46 19.72 -5.96 -3.90
C GLU A 46 18.59 -5.04 -4.40
N GLU A 47 18.61 -4.66 -5.68
CA GLU A 47 17.51 -3.90 -6.30
C GLU A 47 16.19 -4.68 -6.21
N TYR A 48 16.18 -5.98 -6.57
CA TYR A 48 14.98 -6.80 -6.46
C TYR A 48 14.51 -6.95 -5.02
N SER A 49 15.43 -7.11 -4.08
CA SER A 49 15.10 -7.20 -2.65
C SER A 49 14.44 -5.92 -2.14
N PHE A 50 14.94 -4.75 -2.55
CA PHE A 50 14.36 -3.46 -2.25
C PHE A 50 12.93 -3.35 -2.82
N LEU A 51 12.74 -3.65 -4.11
CA LEU A 51 11.42 -3.57 -4.75
C LEU A 51 10.39 -4.54 -4.13
N ILE A 52 10.82 -5.74 -3.73
CA ILE A 52 9.97 -6.69 -3.02
C ILE A 52 9.58 -6.15 -1.64
N ALA A 53 10.51 -5.51 -0.93
CA ALA A 53 10.22 -4.90 0.36
C ALA A 53 9.21 -3.75 0.22
N GLU A 54 9.37 -2.88 -0.77
CA GLU A 54 8.41 -1.79 -1.08
C GLU A 54 7.02 -2.34 -1.41
N ALA A 55 6.93 -3.39 -2.22
CA ALA A 55 5.65 -4.02 -2.58
C ALA A 55 4.97 -4.68 -1.37
N ARG A 56 5.77 -5.27 -0.46
CA ARG A 56 5.27 -5.86 0.78
C ARG A 56 4.70 -4.78 1.70
N ASP A 57 5.43 -3.68 1.88
CA ASP A 57 5.00 -2.56 2.72
C ASP A 57 3.70 -1.94 2.19
N PHE A 58 3.61 -1.69 0.88
CA PHE A 58 2.39 -1.21 0.23
C PHE A 58 1.20 -2.14 0.52
N SER A 59 1.41 -3.45 0.33
CA SER A 59 0.35 -4.45 0.51
C SER A 59 -0.13 -4.52 1.97
N GLU A 60 0.80 -4.43 2.92
CA GLU A 60 0.48 -4.43 4.36
C GLU A 60 -0.31 -3.17 4.75
N GLN A 61 0.14 -1.99 4.31
CA GLN A 61 -0.57 -0.73 4.55
C GLN A 61 -1.96 -0.71 3.91
N LEU A 62 -2.09 -1.18 2.68
CA LEU A 62 -3.38 -1.29 1.99
C LEU A 62 -4.34 -2.19 2.78
N MET A 63 -3.86 -3.34 3.25
CA MET A 63 -4.66 -4.27 4.04
C MET A 63 -5.13 -3.64 5.36
N TYR A 64 -4.27 -2.91 6.07
CA TYR A 64 -4.69 -2.19 7.28
C TYR A 64 -5.78 -1.15 6.99
N ARG A 65 -5.59 -0.32 5.96
CA ARG A 65 -6.58 0.70 5.57
C ARG A 65 -7.91 0.09 5.15
N ILE A 66 -7.88 -1.02 4.41
CA ILE A 66 -9.10 -1.76 4.05
C ILE A 66 -9.79 -2.27 5.32
N LEU A 67 -9.06 -2.87 6.26
CA LEU A 67 -9.64 -3.39 7.50
C LEU A 67 -10.25 -2.27 8.36
N GLU A 68 -9.60 -1.10 8.44
CA GLU A 68 -10.13 0.08 9.15
C GLU A 68 -11.42 0.57 8.50
N LYS A 69 -11.44 0.79 7.19
CA LYS A 69 -12.65 1.21 6.47
C LYS A 69 -13.78 0.18 6.60
N LEU A 70 -13.46 -1.12 6.63
CA LEU A 70 -14.44 -2.18 6.87
C LEU A 70 -15.01 -2.16 8.30
N ASP A 71 -14.21 -1.85 9.33
CA ASP A 71 -14.70 -1.65 10.70
C ASP A 71 -15.62 -0.42 10.77
N ASP A 72 -15.18 0.70 10.20
CA ASP A 72 -15.93 1.97 10.19
C ASP A 72 -17.29 1.83 9.50
N ALA A 73 -17.35 1.05 8.41
CA ALA A 73 -18.59 0.75 7.70
C ALA A 73 -19.43 -0.38 8.36
N GLY A 74 -18.97 -0.92 9.50
CA GLY A 74 -19.70 -1.92 10.30
C GLY A 74 -19.70 -3.33 9.71
N TYR A 75 -18.77 -3.65 8.81
CA TYR A 75 -18.63 -4.99 8.25
C TYR A 75 -17.90 -5.95 9.19
N LEU A 76 -17.01 -5.43 10.03
CA LEU A 76 -16.32 -6.22 11.05
C LEU A 76 -17.20 -6.28 12.31
N ASN A 77 -17.74 -7.46 12.60
CA ASN A 77 -18.55 -7.67 13.80
C ASN A 77 -17.72 -7.38 15.06
N LYS A 78 -18.05 -6.32 15.80
CA LYS A 78 -17.55 -6.08 17.16
C LYS A 78 -18.11 -7.14 18.11
N LYS A 79 -17.49 -8.31 18.13
CA LYS A 79 -17.52 -9.23 19.27
C LYS A 79 -16.09 -9.43 19.76
N ILE A 80 -15.70 -8.59 20.71
CA ILE A 80 -14.70 -8.94 21.72
C ILE A 80 -15.44 -8.94 23.05
#